data_AF-A0A926TRB4-F1
#
_entry.id   AF-A0A926TRB4-F1
#
_cell.length_a   1.000
_cell.length_b   1.000
_cell.length_c   1.000
_cell.angle_alpha   90.00
_cell.angle_beta   90.00
_cell.angle_gamma   90.00
#
_symmetry.space_group_name_H-M   'P 1'
#
loop_
_entity.id
_entity.type
_entity.pdbx_description
1 polymer ?
#
loop_
_entity_poly.entity_id
_entity_poly.type
_entity_poly.pdbx_seq_one_letter_code
_entity_poly.pdbx_strand_id
1 'polypeptide(L)'
;MVQVISEREFILQQVVCILVASADSGNDSNLVLQLALTELVKQVMRELAQASEADYLQGKLLQAAMQTTTQLLEARAATVNQGDLSPYWTRIARSLRWVAKEMTTLGLRLQATQQGEVMRAPKVVSAAPVPFQITELGSRGHSEGLIVHPLADCRLALERVPQSYRVRASRGYPWEVESEGITFVVEADSSIITFLEGFPDAVVEQAKAALEQLAYDLYAPLEVWEKF
;
A
#
# COMPACT_ATOMS: atom_id res chain seq x y z
N MET A 1 -11.07 10.43 18.89
CA MET A 1 -10.28 10.66 17.66
C MET A 1 -9.94 9.30 17.09
N VAL A 2 -10.38 8.97 15.88
CA VAL A 2 -10.04 7.71 15.21
C VAL A 2 -8.97 8.04 14.17
N GLN A 3 -7.71 7.74 14.47
CA GLN A 3 -6.61 7.88 13.52
C GLN A 3 -6.67 6.70 12.55
N VAL A 4 -6.79 6.96 11.24
CA VAL A 4 -6.71 5.89 10.23
C VAL A 4 -5.27 5.79 9.76
N ILE A 5 -4.59 4.78 10.30
CA ILE A 5 -3.21 4.41 9.99
C ILE A 5 -3.25 3.47 8.77
N SER A 6 -2.20 3.45 7.94
CA SER A 6 -2.11 2.48 6.84
C SER A 6 -2.25 1.05 7.37
N GLU A 7 -2.88 0.17 6.58
CA GLU A 7 -3.15 -1.21 7.01
C GLU A 7 -1.84 -1.93 7.43
N ARG A 8 -0.73 -1.64 6.74
CA ARG A 8 0.60 -2.16 7.08
C ARG A 8 1.09 -1.72 8.44
N GLU A 9 1.03 -0.42 8.72
CA GLU A 9 1.48 0.10 10.00
C GLU A 9 0.57 -0.38 11.14
N PHE A 10 -0.74 -0.49 10.89
CA PHE A 10 -1.68 -1.08 11.84
C PHE A 10 -1.34 -2.53 12.16
N ILE A 11 -1.12 -3.38 11.14
CA ILE A 11 -0.76 -4.79 11.33
C ILE A 11 0.61 -4.91 12.02
N LEU A 12 1.59 -4.09 11.63
CA LEU A 12 2.91 -4.07 12.24
C LEU A 12 2.83 -3.74 13.74
N GLN A 13 2.05 -2.71 14.11
CA GLN A 13 1.81 -2.35 15.51
C GLN A 13 1.13 -3.49 16.28
N GLN A 14 0.12 -4.13 15.69
CA GLN A 14 -0.55 -5.28 16.31
C GLN A 14 0.41 -6.45 16.55
N VAL A 15 1.24 -6.80 15.56
CA VAL A 15 2.26 -7.85 15.69
C VAL A 15 3.22 -7.53 16.83
N VAL A 16 3.76 -6.31 16.88
CA VAL A 16 4.68 -5.89 17.94
C VAL A 16 4.01 -5.95 19.31
N CYS A 17 2.77 -5.46 19.45
CA CYS A 17 2.01 -5.54 20.70
C CYS A 17 1.79 -6.98 21.16
N ILE A 18 1.42 -7.89 20.26
CA ILE A 18 1.25 -9.30 20.58
C ILE A 18 2.57 -9.90 21.04
N LEU A 19 3.67 -9.63 20.34
CA LEU A 19 5.00 -10.14 20.71
C LEU A 19 5.43 -9.67 22.10
N VAL A 20 5.22 -8.40 22.43
CA VAL A 20 5.48 -7.84 23.77
C VAL A 20 4.64 -8.54 24.83
N ALA A 21 3.33 -8.70 24.58
CA ALA A 21 2.42 -9.33 25.54
C ALA A 21 2.70 -10.83 25.74
N SER A 22 3.21 -11.52 24.72
CA SER A 22 3.53 -12.95 24.76
C SER A 22 4.92 -13.29 25.27
N ALA A 23 5.79 -12.30 25.54
CA ALA A 23 7.15 -12.54 26.03
C ALA A 23 7.18 -13.30 27.38
N ASP A 24 6.10 -13.21 28.17
CA ASP A 24 5.97 -13.84 29.48
C ASP A 24 5.16 -15.16 29.47
N SER A 25 4.53 -15.52 28.35
CA SER A 25 3.69 -16.71 28.21
C SER A 25 4.36 -17.72 27.28
N GLY A 26 4.69 -18.90 27.80
CA GLY A 26 5.42 -19.95 27.07
C GLY A 26 4.88 -20.25 25.67
N ASN A 27 5.80 -20.77 24.86
CA ASN A 27 5.86 -21.01 23.41
C ASN A 27 4.68 -21.70 22.68
N ASP A 28 3.43 -21.45 23.07
CA ASP A 28 2.26 -21.92 22.35
C ASP A 28 2.01 -21.07 21.10
N SER A 29 1.85 -21.77 19.98
CA SER A 29 1.53 -21.23 18.66
C SER A 29 0.32 -20.28 18.74
N ASN A 30 0.56 -18.98 18.77
CA ASN A 30 -0.48 -17.95 18.79
C ASN A 30 -1.05 -17.78 17.38
N LEU A 31 -2.27 -18.28 17.16
CA LEU A 31 -2.96 -18.20 15.86
C LEU A 31 -3.14 -16.74 15.40
N VAL A 32 -3.38 -15.81 16.32
CA VAL A 32 -3.55 -14.39 15.99
C VAL A 32 -2.24 -13.81 15.47
N LEU A 33 -1.12 -14.10 16.12
CA LEU A 33 0.21 -13.72 15.65
C LEU A 33 0.52 -14.33 14.28
N GLN A 34 0.19 -15.62 14.08
CA GLN A 34 0.37 -16.30 12.79
C GLN A 34 -0.40 -15.59 11.67
N LEU A 35 -1.65 -15.23 11.89
CA LEU A 35 -2.48 -14.54 10.89
C LEU A 35 -1.94 -13.14 10.61
N ALA A 36 -1.64 -12.36 11.64
CA ALA A 36 -1.12 -11.01 11.50
C ALA A 36 0.23 -10.98 10.76
N LEU A 37 1.17 -11.87 11.11
CA LEU A 37 2.44 -12.00 10.38
C LEU A 37 2.23 -12.44 8.92
N THR A 38 1.26 -13.31 8.66
CA THR A 38 0.94 -13.74 7.28
C THR A 38 0.43 -12.57 6.45
N GLU A 39 -0.46 -11.74 6.99
CA GLU A 39 -0.98 -10.56 6.29
C GLU A 39 0.11 -9.49 6.09
N LEU A 40 0.97 -9.28 7.08
CA LEU A 40 2.11 -8.37 6.95
C LEU A 40 3.04 -8.81 5.81
N VAL A 41 3.40 -10.09 5.75
CA VAL A 41 4.23 -10.63 4.67
C VAL A 41 3.54 -10.47 3.31
N LYS A 42 2.22 -10.67 3.21
CA LYS A 42 1.47 -10.45 1.95
C LYS A 42 1.50 -8.99 1.51
N GLN A 43 1.41 -8.04 2.43
CA GLN A 43 1.52 -6.62 2.10
C GLN A 43 2.92 -6.28 1.59
N VAL A 44 3.97 -6.71 2.30
CA VAL A 44 5.35 -6.50 1.86
C VAL A 44 5.62 -7.17 0.50
N MET A 45 5.07 -8.37 0.26
CA MET A 45 5.16 -9.02 -1.06
C MET A 45 4.51 -8.18 -2.16
N ARG A 46 3.38 -7.51 -1.89
CA ARG A 46 2.72 -6.63 -2.87
C ARG A 46 3.57 -5.41 -3.18
N GLU A 47 4.12 -4.76 -2.15
CA GLU A 47 5.01 -3.60 -2.30
C GLU A 47 6.25 -3.95 -3.14
N LEU A 48 6.93 -5.06 -2.81
CA LEU A 48 8.12 -5.50 -3.54
C LEU A 48 7.81 -5.89 -5.00
N ALA A 49 6.63 -6.48 -5.25
CA ALA A 49 6.21 -6.82 -6.61
C ALA A 49 5.88 -5.56 -7.44
N GLN A 50 5.38 -4.49 -6.82
CA GLN A 50 5.07 -3.21 -7.47
C GLN A 50 6.31 -2.36 -7.72
N ALA A 51 7.33 -2.44 -6.85
CA ALA A 51 8.58 -1.67 -6.95
C ALA A 51 9.41 -1.95 -8.22
N SER A 52 9.02 -2.92 -9.04
CA SER A 52 9.59 -3.20 -10.37
C SER A 52 11.09 -3.53 -10.39
N GLU A 53 11.69 -3.83 -9.24
CA GLU A 53 13.05 -4.37 -9.17
C GLU A 53 13.09 -5.79 -9.75
N ALA A 54 13.85 -5.95 -10.84
CA ALA A 54 13.96 -7.20 -11.60
C ALA A 54 14.42 -8.40 -10.76
N ASP A 55 15.09 -8.15 -9.63
CA ASP A 55 15.66 -9.18 -8.76
C ASP A 55 14.60 -9.98 -7.99
N TYR A 56 13.46 -9.39 -7.62
CA TYR A 56 12.39 -10.12 -6.91
C TYR A 56 11.60 -11.04 -7.83
N LEU A 57 11.56 -10.72 -9.14
CA LEU A 57 10.87 -11.46 -10.18
C LEU A 57 11.58 -12.76 -10.59
N GLN A 58 12.71 -13.10 -9.96
CA GLN A 58 13.41 -14.38 -10.17
C GLN A 58 13.01 -15.45 -9.13
N GLY A 59 11.78 -15.37 -8.60
CA GLY A 59 11.25 -16.32 -7.62
C GLY A 59 11.73 -16.09 -6.19
N LYS A 60 12.35 -14.95 -5.92
CA LYS A 60 12.85 -14.57 -4.58
C LYS A 60 11.87 -13.71 -3.77
N LEU A 61 10.72 -13.34 -4.37
CA LEU A 61 9.74 -12.43 -3.77
C LEU A 61 9.35 -12.79 -2.32
N LEU A 62 9.04 -14.06 -2.04
CA LEU A 62 8.65 -14.49 -0.70
C LEU A 62 9.79 -14.40 0.31
N GLN A 63 10.99 -14.78 -0.10
CA GLN A 63 12.18 -14.70 0.77
C GLN A 63 12.51 -13.25 1.09
N ALA A 64 12.49 -12.37 0.08
CA ALA A 64 12.71 -10.95 0.26
C ALA A 64 11.65 -10.34 1.17
N ALA A 65 10.37 -10.65 0.95
CA ALA A 65 9.29 -10.13 1.79
C ALA A 65 9.40 -10.58 3.26
N MET A 66 9.76 -11.85 3.50
CA MET A 66 10.02 -12.34 4.85
C MET A 66 11.21 -11.62 5.50
N GLN A 67 12.30 -11.41 4.75
CA GLN A 67 13.47 -10.69 5.25
C GLN A 67 13.15 -9.22 5.59
N THR A 68 12.46 -8.51 4.69
CA THR A 68 12.01 -7.13 4.91
C THR A 68 11.04 -7.06 6.10
N THR A 69 10.14 -8.04 6.25
CA THR A 69 9.24 -8.11 7.41
C THR A 69 10.03 -8.26 8.72
N THR A 70 11.04 -9.14 8.74
CA THR A 70 11.92 -9.28 9.90
C THR A 70 12.63 -7.97 10.24
N GLN A 71 13.17 -7.27 9.24
CA GLN A 71 13.83 -5.97 9.44
C GLN A 71 12.87 -4.90 9.99
N LEU A 72 11.63 -4.85 9.48
CA LEU A 72 10.58 -3.96 9.99
C LEU A 72 10.26 -4.24 11.47
N LEU A 73 10.16 -5.52 11.83
CA LEU A 73 9.93 -5.93 13.21
C LEU A 73 11.12 -5.56 14.11
N GLU A 74 12.35 -5.87 13.70
CA GLU A 74 13.58 -5.51 14.42
C GLU A 74 13.71 -3.99 14.65
N ALA A 75 13.43 -3.18 13.62
CA ALA A 75 13.49 -1.73 13.71
C ALA A 75 12.49 -1.15 14.72
N ARG A 76 11.32 -1.78 14.88
CA ARG A 76 10.29 -1.37 15.85
C ARG A 76 10.46 -1.99 17.23
N ALA A 77 11.10 -3.16 17.31
CA ALA A 77 11.17 -3.98 18.50
C ALA A 77 12.55 -3.97 19.16
N ALA A 78 13.35 -2.90 19.01
CA ALA A 78 14.69 -2.75 19.61
C ALA A 78 14.79 -2.99 21.14
N THR A 79 13.67 -3.22 21.81
CA THR A 79 13.53 -3.49 23.25
C THR A 79 12.81 -4.81 23.59
N VAL A 80 12.35 -5.59 22.60
CA VAL A 80 11.51 -6.77 22.83
C VAL A 80 12.31 -8.02 22.50
N ASN A 81 12.38 -8.95 23.47
CA ASN A 81 12.94 -10.27 23.25
C ASN A 81 11.98 -11.03 22.33
N GLN A 82 12.21 -10.95 21.02
CA GLN A 82 11.40 -11.64 20.03
C GLN A 82 11.62 -13.13 20.24
N GLY A 83 10.63 -13.81 20.86
CA GLY A 83 10.65 -15.27 20.96
C GLY A 83 10.88 -15.91 19.59
N ASP A 84 11.26 -17.19 19.56
CA ASP A 84 11.61 -17.86 18.30
C ASP A 84 10.44 -17.81 17.29
N LEU A 85 10.59 -16.99 16.24
CA LEU A 85 9.59 -16.83 15.18
C LEU A 85 9.68 -17.91 14.10
N SER A 86 10.69 -18.79 14.16
CA SER A 86 10.94 -19.84 13.15
C SER A 86 9.71 -20.72 12.84
N PRO A 87 8.87 -21.11 13.82
CA PRO A 87 7.66 -21.89 13.54
C PRO A 87 6.64 -21.12 12.67
N TYR A 88 6.50 -19.81 12.89
CA TYR A 88 5.61 -18.94 12.12
C TYR A 88 6.13 -18.77 10.70
N TRP A 89 7.44 -18.49 10.56
CA TRP A 89 8.10 -18.34 9.26
C TRP A 89 8.00 -19.60 8.40
N THR A 90 8.17 -20.77 9.00
CA THR A 90 8.03 -22.05 8.29
C THR A 90 6.62 -22.24 7.73
N ARG A 91 5.60 -21.90 8.52
CA ARG A 91 4.19 -21.99 8.10
C ARG A 91 3.86 -20.97 7.01
N ILE A 92 4.31 -19.72 7.17
CA ILE A 92 4.12 -18.65 6.18
C ILE A 92 4.75 -19.06 4.86
N ALA A 93 6.03 -19.46 4.88
CA ALA A 93 6.76 -19.89 3.69
C ALA A 93 6.04 -21.01 2.92
N ARG A 94 5.46 -21.98 3.65
CA ARG A 94 4.66 -23.06 3.04
C ARG A 94 3.35 -22.54 2.44
N SER A 95 2.64 -21.67 3.15
CA SER A 95 1.32 -21.18 2.73
C SER A 95 1.37 -20.20 1.56
N LEU A 96 2.38 -19.33 1.49
CA LEU A 96 2.49 -18.26 0.49
C LEU A 96 3.34 -18.64 -0.73
N ARG A 97 3.95 -19.83 -0.76
CA ARG A 97 4.82 -20.27 -1.87
C ARG A 97 4.15 -20.14 -3.24
N TRP A 98 2.92 -20.62 -3.36
CA TRP A 98 2.17 -20.58 -4.62
C TRP A 98 1.78 -19.16 -5.00
N VAL A 99 1.31 -18.38 -4.02
CA VAL A 99 0.96 -16.96 -4.22
C VAL A 99 2.16 -16.17 -4.75
N ALA A 100 3.33 -16.35 -4.15
CA ALA A 100 4.56 -15.69 -4.58
C ALA A 100 4.95 -16.04 -6.02
N LYS A 101 4.76 -17.31 -6.43
CA LYS A 101 5.04 -17.77 -7.79
C LYS A 101 4.09 -17.14 -8.82
N GLU A 102 2.81 -17.05 -8.50
CA GLU A 102 1.82 -16.42 -9.38
C GLU A 102 2.08 -14.91 -9.50
N MET A 103 2.34 -14.22 -8.39
CA MET A 103 2.71 -12.80 -8.40
C MET A 103 3.98 -12.54 -9.23
N THR A 104 4.98 -13.39 -9.10
CA THR A 104 6.20 -13.33 -9.91
C THR A 104 5.89 -13.47 -11.40
N THR A 105 5.04 -14.44 -11.75
CA THR A 105 4.63 -14.68 -13.14
C THR A 105 3.86 -13.50 -13.72
N LEU A 106 2.96 -12.89 -12.93
CA LEU A 106 2.24 -11.69 -13.31
C LEU A 106 3.18 -10.49 -13.49
N GLY A 107 4.14 -10.30 -12.60
CA GLY A 107 5.15 -9.24 -12.71
C GLY A 107 6.02 -9.38 -13.96
N LEU A 108 6.45 -10.60 -14.31
CA LEU A 108 7.18 -10.87 -15.55
C LEU A 108 6.35 -10.57 -16.80
N ARG A 109 5.05 -10.94 -16.78
CA ARG A 109 4.13 -10.60 -17.89
C ARG A 109 3.96 -9.10 -18.02
N LEU A 110 3.76 -8.40 -16.90
CA LEU A 110 3.63 -6.94 -16.88
C LEU A 110 4.89 -6.28 -17.45
N GLN A 111 6.08 -6.71 -17.04
CA GLN A 111 7.34 -6.19 -17.57
C GLN A 111 7.47 -6.42 -19.08
N ALA A 112 7.07 -7.59 -19.58
CA ALA A 112 7.06 -7.88 -21.02
C ALA A 112 6.06 -6.99 -21.78
N THR A 113 4.89 -6.70 -21.19
CA THR A 113 3.89 -5.79 -21.78
C THR A 113 4.36 -4.34 -21.76
N GLN A 114 4.99 -3.88 -20.67
CA GLN A 114 5.56 -2.54 -20.55
C GLN A 114 6.68 -2.26 -21.56
N GLN A 115 7.40 -3.29 -22.02
CA GLN A 115 8.38 -3.14 -23.12
C GLN A 115 7.70 -2.85 -24.48
N GLY A 116 6.41 -3.10 -24.61
CA GLY A 116 5.60 -2.79 -25.80
C GLY A 116 4.70 -1.55 -25.67
N GLU A 117 4.47 -1.05 -24.45
CA GLU A 117 3.57 0.08 -24.17
C GLU A 117 4.35 1.35 -23.77
N VAL A 118 4.03 2.47 -24.42
CA VAL A 118 4.55 3.79 -24.01
C VAL A 118 3.76 4.26 -22.80
N MET A 119 4.10 3.77 -21.61
CA MET A 119 3.63 4.39 -20.37
C MET A 119 4.14 5.83 -20.37
N ARG A 120 3.22 6.81 -20.34
CA ARG A 120 3.60 8.22 -20.22
C ARG A 120 4.40 8.38 -18.94
N ALA A 121 5.50 9.14 -19.01
CA ALA A 121 6.35 9.36 -17.84
C ALA A 121 5.50 9.89 -16.68
N PRO A 122 5.55 9.24 -15.51
CA PRO A 122 4.70 9.63 -14.39
C PRO A 122 5.04 11.05 -13.92
N LYS A 123 4.02 11.80 -13.50
CA LYS A 123 4.19 13.14 -12.93
C LYS A 123 4.43 13.01 -11.43
N VAL A 124 5.56 13.51 -10.96
CA VAL A 124 5.87 13.57 -9.52
C VAL A 124 5.52 14.96 -8.99
N VAL A 125 4.77 15.01 -7.89
CA VAL A 125 4.39 16.24 -7.18
C VAL A 125 5.12 16.27 -5.84
N SER A 126 6.30 16.92 -5.83
CA SER A 126 7.16 16.97 -4.65
C SER A 126 6.81 18.07 -3.64
N ALA A 127 6.01 19.06 -4.04
CA ALA A 127 5.66 20.22 -3.21
C ALA A 127 4.48 19.98 -2.26
N ALA A 128 3.92 18.77 -2.26
CA ALA A 128 2.83 18.38 -1.37
C ALA A 128 3.33 18.05 0.05
N PRO A 129 2.46 18.12 1.08
CA PRO A 129 2.81 17.72 2.45
C PRO A 129 3.41 16.30 2.52
N VAL A 130 2.90 15.40 1.68
CA VAL A 130 3.48 14.09 1.39
C VAL A 130 3.70 14.04 -0.12
N PRO A 131 4.94 13.90 -0.62
CA PRO A 131 5.19 13.76 -2.05
C PRO A 131 4.42 12.57 -2.63
N PHE A 132 3.90 12.72 -3.85
CA PHE A 132 3.17 11.65 -4.53
C PHE A 132 3.45 11.62 -6.03
N GLN A 133 3.12 10.50 -6.65
CA GLN A 133 3.29 10.24 -8.07
C GLN A 133 1.93 9.97 -8.72
N ILE A 134 1.65 10.65 -9.83
CA ILE A 134 0.50 10.42 -10.69
C ILE A 134 0.95 9.65 -11.93
N THR A 135 0.29 8.54 -12.22
CA THR A 135 0.53 7.72 -13.41
C THR A 135 -0.76 7.66 -14.24
N GLU A 136 -0.66 7.95 -15.53
CA GLU A 136 -1.77 7.77 -16.47
C GLU A 136 -1.86 6.30 -16.89
N LEU A 137 -3.06 5.74 -16.82
CA LEU A 137 -3.40 4.41 -17.31
C LEU A 137 -4.03 4.53 -18.69
N GLY A 138 -3.72 3.59 -19.57
CA GLY A 138 -4.34 3.47 -20.90
C GLY A 138 -3.34 3.34 -22.04
N SER A 139 -3.90 3.26 -23.25
CA SER A 139 -3.15 3.07 -24.49
C SER A 139 -2.58 4.38 -25.07
N ARG A 140 -1.71 4.28 -26.09
CA ARG A 140 -1.04 5.45 -26.69
C ARG A 140 -2.07 6.46 -27.21
N GLY A 141 -2.15 7.61 -26.53
CA GLY A 141 -3.01 8.72 -26.92
C GLY A 141 -4.37 8.77 -26.22
N HIS A 142 -4.72 7.76 -25.41
CA HIS A 142 -5.99 7.72 -24.68
C HIS A 142 -5.73 7.42 -23.21
N SER A 143 -6.08 8.36 -22.32
CA SER A 143 -6.06 8.12 -20.88
C SER A 143 -7.36 7.44 -20.50
N GLU A 144 -7.27 6.18 -20.09
CA GLU A 144 -8.40 5.34 -19.67
C GLU A 144 -8.55 5.33 -18.14
N GLY A 145 -7.55 5.84 -17.42
CA GLY A 145 -7.60 6.05 -15.99
C GLY A 145 -6.40 6.81 -15.46
N LEU A 146 -6.44 7.12 -14.17
CA LEU A 146 -5.34 7.73 -13.45
C LEU A 146 -5.15 6.98 -12.13
N ILE A 147 -3.91 6.84 -11.71
CA ILE A 147 -3.56 6.32 -10.39
C ILE A 147 -2.57 7.25 -9.70
N VAL A 148 -2.78 7.47 -8.40
CA VAL A 148 -1.85 8.22 -7.54
C VAL A 148 -1.35 7.34 -6.43
N HIS A 149 -0.04 7.37 -6.19
CA HIS A 149 0.59 6.73 -5.04
C HIS A 149 1.39 7.74 -4.22
N PRO A 150 1.30 7.70 -2.88
CA PRO A 150 2.22 8.45 -2.04
C PRO A 150 3.64 7.88 -2.17
N LEU A 151 4.65 8.76 -2.15
CA LEU A 151 6.08 8.39 -2.23
C LEU A 151 6.72 8.23 -0.84
N ALA A 152 5.96 8.45 0.23
CA ALA A 152 6.38 8.26 1.60
C ALA A 152 5.21 7.73 2.44
N ASP A 153 5.52 7.08 3.56
CA ASP A 153 4.51 6.64 4.53
C ASP A 153 3.68 7.84 5.02
N CYS A 154 2.36 7.69 4.97
CA CYS A 154 1.43 8.75 5.31
C CYS A 154 0.20 8.22 6.05
N ARG A 155 -0.55 9.15 6.64
CA ARG A 155 -1.92 8.93 7.11
C ARG A 155 -2.89 9.55 6.12
N LEU A 156 -4.11 9.02 6.07
CA LEU A 156 -5.19 9.59 5.27
C LEU A 156 -6.05 10.52 6.15
N ALA A 157 -6.02 11.82 5.86
CA ALA A 157 -6.71 12.87 6.61
C ALA A 157 -8.21 12.95 6.25
N LEU A 158 -8.93 11.86 6.49
CA LEU A 158 -10.31 11.70 6.08
C LEU A 158 -11.26 12.68 6.71
N GLU A 159 -10.96 13.22 7.88
CA GLU A 159 -11.76 14.26 8.50
C GLU A 159 -11.83 15.55 7.67
N ARG A 160 -10.85 15.78 6.77
CA ARG A 160 -10.79 16.95 5.90
C ARG A 160 -11.55 16.75 4.60
N VAL A 161 -11.63 15.52 4.11
CA VAL A 161 -12.19 15.21 2.79
C VAL A 161 -13.70 15.50 2.68
N PRO A 162 -14.57 15.12 3.64
CA PRO A 162 -16.01 15.43 3.60
C PRO A 162 -16.35 16.93 3.61
N GLN A 163 -15.41 17.80 3.97
CA GLN A 163 -15.62 19.25 3.96
C GLN A 163 -15.58 19.83 2.54
N SER A 164 -14.79 19.20 1.66
CA SER A 164 -14.56 19.64 0.28
C SER A 164 -15.12 18.68 -0.78
N TYR A 165 -15.42 17.43 -0.40
CA TYR A 165 -15.79 16.35 -1.31
C TYR A 165 -16.98 15.54 -0.81
N ARG A 166 -17.70 14.90 -1.74
CA ARG A 166 -18.73 13.92 -1.38
C ARG A 166 -18.08 12.57 -1.17
N VAL A 167 -18.14 12.04 0.05
CA VAL A 167 -17.58 10.72 0.38
C VAL A 167 -18.70 9.70 0.54
N ARG A 168 -18.65 8.62 -0.24
CA ARG A 168 -19.46 7.41 0.00
C ARG A 168 -18.57 6.37 0.65
N ALA A 169 -18.72 6.23 1.97
CA ALA A 169 -18.01 5.23 2.74
C ALA A 169 -18.93 4.06 3.06
N SER A 170 -18.54 2.85 2.65
CA SER A 170 -18.87 1.65 3.41
C SER A 170 -17.94 1.58 4.63
N ARG A 171 -18.20 0.75 5.65
CA ARG A 171 -17.45 0.76 6.95
C ARG A 171 -15.94 0.42 6.86
N GLY A 172 -15.35 0.37 5.67
CA GLY A 172 -13.95 0.12 5.40
C GLY A 172 -13.61 0.50 3.97
N TYR A 173 -12.36 0.23 3.56
CA TYR A 173 -11.93 0.39 2.17
C TYR A 173 -12.70 -0.57 1.23
N PRO A 174 -12.84 -0.22 -0.06
CA PRO A 174 -12.43 1.06 -0.65
C PRO A 174 -13.39 2.21 -0.29
N TRP A 175 -12.90 3.44 -0.36
CA TRP A 175 -13.75 4.64 -0.24
C TRP A 175 -13.94 5.32 -1.57
N GLU A 176 -15.17 5.73 -1.84
CA GLU A 176 -15.50 6.49 -3.05
C GLU A 176 -15.57 7.97 -2.67
N VAL A 177 -14.76 8.79 -3.32
CA VAL A 177 -14.72 10.25 -3.19
C VAL A 177 -15.15 10.85 -4.52
N GLU A 178 -16.24 11.60 -4.51
CA GLU A 178 -16.80 12.23 -5.71
C GLU A 178 -16.44 13.72 -5.72
N SER A 179 -15.83 14.18 -6.81
CA SER A 179 -15.53 15.58 -7.11
C SER A 179 -15.98 15.91 -8.51
N GLU A 180 -16.82 16.93 -8.68
CA GLU A 180 -17.25 17.44 -10.00
C GLU A 180 -17.83 16.35 -10.93
N GLY A 181 -18.49 15.33 -10.36
CA GLY A 181 -19.07 14.21 -11.11
C GLY A 181 -18.10 13.09 -11.48
N ILE A 182 -16.85 13.16 -11.02
CA ILE A 182 -15.81 12.15 -11.18
C ILE A 182 -15.67 11.39 -9.85
N THR A 183 -15.65 10.06 -9.92
CA THR A 183 -15.49 9.19 -8.76
C THR A 183 -14.05 8.70 -8.65
N PHE A 184 -13.41 9.05 -7.53
CA PHE A 184 -12.10 8.59 -7.13
C PHE A 184 -12.27 7.48 -6.09
N VAL A 185 -11.53 6.39 -6.26
CA VAL A 185 -11.52 5.25 -5.35
C VAL A 185 -10.22 5.29 -4.55
N VAL A 186 -10.34 5.41 -3.23
CA VAL A 186 -9.22 5.32 -2.30
C VAL A 186 -9.10 3.89 -1.82
N GLU A 187 -7.96 3.27 -2.08
CA GLU A 187 -7.65 1.88 -1.76
C GLU A 187 -6.94 1.73 -0.40
N ALA A 188 -6.90 0.49 0.11
CA ALA A 188 -6.30 0.18 1.41
C ALA A 188 -4.77 0.45 1.47
N ASP A 189 -4.09 0.46 0.32
CA ASP A 189 -2.67 0.81 0.18
C ASP A 189 -2.44 2.32 0.07
N SER A 190 -3.46 3.14 0.35
CA SER A 190 -3.45 4.59 0.22
C SER A 190 -3.36 5.09 -1.22
N SER A 191 -3.48 4.24 -2.23
CA SER A 191 -3.56 4.70 -3.62
C SER A 191 -4.94 5.28 -3.93
N ILE A 192 -4.98 6.21 -4.90
CA ILE A 192 -6.22 6.80 -5.41
C ILE A 192 -6.33 6.47 -6.90
N ILE A 193 -7.43 5.85 -7.31
CA ILE A 193 -7.68 5.44 -8.70
C ILE A 193 -8.94 6.10 -9.23
N THR A 194 -8.93 6.48 -10.50
CA THR A 194 -10.15 6.80 -11.27
C THR A 194 -10.11 6.18 -12.64
N PHE A 195 -11.28 5.82 -13.17
CA PHE A 195 -11.46 5.33 -14.53
C PHE A 195 -12.07 6.43 -15.39
N LEU A 196 -11.49 6.65 -16.56
CA LEU A 196 -11.82 7.74 -17.49
C LEU A 196 -12.11 7.22 -18.90
N GLU A 197 -12.31 5.91 -19.06
CA GLU A 197 -12.66 5.32 -20.35
C GLU A 197 -13.91 5.99 -20.96
N GLY A 198 -13.78 6.45 -22.20
CA GLY A 198 -14.87 7.12 -22.92
C GLY A 198 -15.13 8.58 -22.53
N PHE A 199 -14.36 9.16 -21.60
CA PHE A 199 -14.48 10.58 -21.27
C PHE A 199 -13.80 11.47 -22.32
N PRO A 200 -14.32 12.68 -22.59
CA PRO A 200 -13.64 13.67 -23.42
C PRO A 200 -12.34 14.18 -22.78
N ASP A 201 -11.34 14.53 -23.59
CA ASP A 201 -10.03 15.04 -23.13
C ASP A 201 -10.14 16.20 -22.13
N ALA A 202 -11.12 17.09 -22.31
CA ALA A 202 -11.34 18.20 -21.37
C ALA A 202 -11.71 17.71 -19.96
N VAL A 203 -12.49 16.62 -19.85
CA VAL A 203 -12.85 16.02 -18.56
C VAL A 203 -11.68 15.22 -18.00
N VAL A 204 -10.84 14.63 -18.86
CA VAL A 204 -9.60 13.97 -18.43
C VAL A 204 -8.64 14.97 -17.77
N GLU A 205 -8.45 16.16 -18.36
CA GLU A 205 -7.61 17.20 -17.75
C GLU A 205 -8.20 17.74 -16.44
N GLN A 206 -9.53 17.87 -16.37
CA GLN A 206 -10.24 18.20 -15.13
C GLN A 206 -10.03 17.12 -14.07
N ALA A 207 -10.11 15.84 -14.44
CA ALA A 207 -9.87 14.70 -13.55
C ALA A 207 -8.46 14.74 -12.97
N LYS A 208 -7.44 15.07 -13.79
CA LYS A 208 -6.05 15.19 -13.34
C LYS A 208 -5.89 16.27 -12.28
N ALA A 209 -6.46 17.45 -12.51
CA ALA A 209 -6.40 18.55 -11.55
C ALA A 209 -7.14 18.21 -10.24
N ALA A 210 -8.34 17.61 -10.34
CA ALA A 210 -9.13 17.19 -9.19
C ALA A 210 -8.43 16.09 -8.37
N LEU A 211 -7.81 15.12 -9.05
CA LEU A 211 -7.05 14.03 -8.43
C LEU A 211 -5.81 14.53 -7.70
N GLU A 212 -5.07 15.46 -8.31
CA GLU A 212 -3.90 16.09 -7.68
C GLU A 212 -4.29 16.87 -6.42
N GLN A 213 -5.38 17.63 -6.48
CA GLN A 213 -5.89 18.36 -5.32
C GLN A 213 -6.39 17.40 -4.22
N LEU A 214 -7.11 16.35 -4.59
CA LEU A 214 -7.57 15.33 -3.64
C LEU A 214 -6.39 14.67 -2.93
N ALA A 215 -5.34 14.29 -3.67
CA ALA A 215 -4.13 13.71 -3.08
C ALA A 215 -3.44 14.71 -2.12
N TYR A 216 -3.38 15.98 -2.48
CA TYR A 216 -2.82 17.05 -1.65
C TYR A 216 -3.57 17.20 -0.32
N ASP A 217 -4.90 17.13 -0.36
CA ASP A 217 -5.75 17.31 0.82
C ASP A 217 -5.84 16.05 1.68
N LEU A 218 -5.77 14.87 1.05
CA LEU A 218 -5.93 13.57 1.69
C LEU A 218 -4.63 13.09 2.36
N TYR A 219 -3.48 13.18 1.70
CA TYR A 219 -2.23 12.65 2.24
C TYR A 219 -1.66 13.60 3.30
N ALA A 220 -1.55 13.11 4.53
CA ALA A 220 -0.94 13.86 5.63
C ALA A 220 0.30 13.13 6.18
N PRO A 221 1.33 13.87 6.62
CA PRO A 221 2.50 13.27 7.25
C PRO A 221 2.10 12.47 8.50
N LEU A 222 2.83 11.38 8.76
CA LEU A 222 2.81 10.71 10.05
C LEU A 222 3.37 11.69 11.09
N GLU A 223 2.63 11.96 12.17
CA GLU A 223 3.16 12.74 13.28
C GLU A 223 4.31 11.96 13.92
N VAL A 224 5.50 12.55 13.96
CA VAL A 224 6.61 12.02 14.75
C VAL A 224 6.18 12.14 16.20
N TRP A 225 5.92 11.00 16.86
CA TRP A 225 5.71 10.99 18.30
C TRP A 225 7.02 11.45 18.95
N GLU A 226 7.10 12.72 19.33
CA GLU A 226 8.09 13.16 20.31
C GLU A 226 7.80 12.38 21.60
N LYS A 227 8.78 11.55 21.95
CA LYS A 227 8.77 10.67 23.13
C LYS A 227 8.29 11.46 24.37
N PHE A 228 7.23 10.97 25.01
CA PHE A 228 7.04 11.15 26.45
C PHE A 228 7.78 10.04 27.18
#